data_AF-A0A0B2VVC7-F1
#
_entry.id   AF-A0A0B2VVC7-F1
#
_cell.length_a   1.000
_cell.length_b   1.000
_cell.length_c   1.000
_cell.angle_alpha   90.00
_cell.angle_beta   90.00
_cell.angle_gamma   90.00
#
_symmetry.space_group_name_H-M   'P 1'
#
loop_
_entity.id
_entity.type
_entity.pdbx_description
1 polymer ?
#
loop_
_entity_poly.entity_id
_entity_poly.type
_entity_poly.pdbx_seq_one_letter_code
_entity_poly.pdbx_strand_id
1 'polypeptide(L)'
;MKECIEKHGAEKCNRWEETCARIMAKPLARHHGQPNTAAFNYGAVASCLQRLQEDPMKLCVDMYGKETCSKFEKACADKLSAEKVNSAGSFSSEAIDCVLAQFNA
;
A
#
# COMPACT_ATOMS: atom_id res chain seq x y z
N MET A 1 -1.66 -9.40 -6.96
CA MET A 1 -0.74 -10.13 -6.06
C MET A 1 0.44 -10.73 -6.79
N LYS A 2 0.25 -11.63 -7.79
CA LYS A 2 1.34 -12.24 -8.56
C LYS A 2 2.39 -11.24 -9.07
N GLU A 3 1.95 -10.19 -9.77
CA GLU A 3 2.85 -9.15 -10.31
C GLU A 3 3.63 -8.39 -9.23
N CYS A 4 3.00 -8.14 -8.07
CA CYS A 4 3.69 -7.54 -6.94
C CYS A 4 4.83 -8.46 -6.47
N ILE A 5 4.54 -9.76 -6.28
CA ILE A 5 5.51 -10.74 -5.79
C ILE A 5 6.69 -10.86 -6.76
N GLU A 6 6.42 -10.88 -8.06
CA GLU A 6 7.46 -10.92 -9.10
C GLU A 6 8.37 -9.69 -9.06
N LYS A 7 7.85 -8.51 -8.73
CA LYS A 7 8.61 -7.25 -8.70
C LYS A 7 9.30 -6.96 -7.37
N HIS A 8 8.65 -7.28 -6.26
CA HIS A 8 9.05 -6.81 -4.91
C HIS A 8 9.31 -7.95 -3.92
N GLY A 9 9.01 -9.18 -4.30
CA GLY A 9 9.12 -10.34 -3.43
C GLY A 9 7.87 -10.58 -2.57
N ALA A 10 7.69 -11.84 -2.17
CA ALA A 10 6.49 -12.29 -1.47
C ALA A 10 6.29 -11.58 -0.11
N GLU A 11 7.37 -11.40 0.65
CA GLU A 11 7.30 -10.82 1.99
C GLU A 11 6.77 -9.38 1.96
N LYS A 12 7.32 -8.53 1.08
CA LYS A 12 6.87 -7.13 0.93
C LYS A 12 5.40 -7.07 0.52
N CYS A 13 5.03 -7.81 -0.52
CA CYS A 13 3.65 -7.82 -1.00
C CYS A 13 2.65 -8.35 0.03
N ASN A 14 3.05 -9.33 0.84
CA ASN A 14 2.20 -9.82 1.92
C ASN A 14 1.96 -8.73 2.98
N ARG A 15 3.00 -8.02 3.40
CA ARG A 15 2.93 -6.90 4.35
C ARG A 15 2.09 -5.74 3.83
N TRP A 16 2.21 -5.43 2.55
CA TRP A 16 1.40 -4.40 1.89
C TRP A 16 -0.07 -4.79 1.83
N GLU A 17 -0.37 -6.04 1.46
CA GLU A 17 -1.73 -6.60 1.45
C GLU A 17 -2.38 -6.56 2.85
N GLU A 18 -1.63 -6.92 3.90
CA GLU A 18 -2.07 -6.82 5.30
C GLU A 18 -2.37 -5.38 5.73
N THR A 19 -1.59 -4.42 5.26
CA THR A 19 -1.83 -3.01 5.58
C THR A 19 -3.04 -2.48 4.83
N CYS A 20 -3.19 -2.83 3.55
CA CYS A 20 -4.40 -2.54 2.78
C CYS A 20 -5.66 -3.12 3.43
N ALA A 21 -5.60 -4.36 3.90
CA ALA A 21 -6.71 -4.97 4.62
C ALA A 21 -7.09 -4.20 5.90
N ARG A 22 -6.08 -3.77 6.68
CA ARG A 22 -6.29 -2.97 7.89
C ARG A 22 -6.89 -1.60 7.58
N ILE A 23 -6.31 -0.85 6.65
CA ILE A 23 -6.77 0.49 6.25
C ILE A 23 -8.21 0.43 5.72
N MET A 24 -8.55 -0.63 4.97
CA MET A 24 -9.89 -0.84 4.40
C MET A 24 -10.87 -1.50 5.39
N ALA A 25 -10.43 -1.80 6.62
CA ALA A 25 -11.17 -2.56 7.62
C ALA A 25 -11.78 -3.87 7.07
N LYS A 26 -11.01 -4.58 6.23
CA LYS A 26 -11.42 -5.85 5.60
C LYS A 26 -10.62 -7.03 6.16
N PRO A 27 -11.26 -8.15 6.50
CA PRO A 27 -10.54 -9.36 6.88
C PRO A 27 -9.83 -9.97 5.67
N LEU A 28 -8.61 -10.48 5.87
CA LEU A 28 -7.89 -11.26 4.87
C LEU A 28 -8.27 -12.74 4.97
N ALA A 29 -8.62 -13.33 3.83
CA ALA A 29 -8.94 -14.76 3.70
C ALA A 29 -7.86 -15.67 4.32
N ARG A 30 -6.59 -15.36 4.03
CA ARG A 30 -5.45 -16.23 4.33
C ARG A 30 -5.04 -16.28 5.80
N HIS A 31 -5.43 -15.28 6.61
CA HIS A 31 -4.97 -15.20 8.01
C HIS A 31 -5.90 -15.88 9.01
N HIS A 32 -7.11 -16.30 8.59
CA HIS A 32 -8.13 -16.83 9.53
C HIS A 32 -8.48 -18.30 9.32
N GLY A 33 -7.80 -19.02 8.41
CA GLY A 33 -8.12 -20.44 8.13
C GLY A 33 -9.57 -20.66 7.66
N GLN A 34 -10.26 -19.60 7.24
CA GLN A 34 -11.65 -19.66 6.85
C GLN A 34 -11.78 -20.07 5.38
N PRO A 35 -12.81 -20.89 5.04
CA PRO A 35 -13.13 -21.17 3.64
C PRO A 35 -13.37 -19.87 2.88
N ASN A 36 -13.14 -19.92 1.57
CA ASN A 36 -12.95 -18.82 0.63
C ASN A 36 -14.14 -17.83 0.45
N THR A 37 -15.05 -17.69 1.43
CA THR A 37 -16.07 -16.63 1.48
C THR A 37 -15.46 -15.23 1.57
N ALA A 38 -14.17 -15.13 1.92
CA ALA A 38 -13.35 -13.93 1.82
C ALA A 38 -13.05 -13.46 0.38
N ALA A 39 -13.45 -14.23 -0.66
CA ALA A 39 -13.43 -13.79 -2.05
C ALA A 39 -14.14 -12.43 -2.26
N PHE A 40 -15.14 -12.09 -1.44
CA PHE A 40 -15.87 -10.82 -1.54
C PHE A 40 -15.01 -9.57 -1.24
N ASN A 41 -13.95 -9.68 -0.44
CA ASN A 41 -13.10 -8.54 -0.08
C ASN A 41 -11.76 -8.52 -0.83
N TYR A 42 -11.44 -9.58 -1.58
CA TYR A 42 -10.18 -9.68 -2.32
C TYR A 42 -10.02 -8.56 -3.36
N GLY A 43 -11.09 -8.18 -4.05
CA GLY A 43 -11.07 -7.10 -5.03
C GLY A 43 -10.70 -5.74 -4.42
N ALA A 44 -11.24 -5.42 -3.24
CA ALA A 44 -10.95 -4.16 -2.56
C ALA A 44 -9.50 -4.09 -2.06
N VAL A 45 -8.99 -5.18 -1.48
CA VAL A 45 -7.60 -5.25 -1.02
C VAL A 45 -6.63 -5.26 -2.21
N ALA A 46 -6.94 -5.98 -3.29
CA ALA A 46 -6.14 -5.97 -4.51
C ALA A 46 -6.08 -4.59 -5.17
N SER A 47 -7.21 -3.87 -5.21
CA SER A 47 -7.26 -2.49 -5.71
C SER A 47 -6.45 -1.53 -4.84
N CYS A 48 -6.51 -1.68 -3.51
CA CYS A 48 -5.65 -0.93 -2.61
C CYS A 48 -4.16 -1.21 -2.89
N LEU A 49 -3.77 -2.48 -3.04
CA LEU A 49 -2.39 -2.86 -3.32
C LEU A 49 -1.90 -2.31 -4.67
N GLN A 50 -2.77 -2.23 -5.68
CA GLN A 50 -2.45 -1.61 -6.96
C GLN A 50 -2.23 -0.10 -6.79
N ARG A 51 -3.18 0.61 -6.17
CA ARG A 51 -3.08 2.06 -5.94
C ARG A 51 -1.87 2.43 -5.10
N LEU A 52 -1.50 1.58 -4.15
CA LEU A 52 -0.30 1.75 -3.34
C LEU A 52 0.98 1.72 -4.18
N GLN A 53 1.06 0.84 -5.19
CA GLN A 53 2.21 0.74 -6.09
C GLN A 53 2.25 1.87 -7.13
N GLU A 54 1.07 2.36 -7.55
CA GLU A 54 0.95 3.49 -8.47
C GLU A 54 1.29 4.82 -7.80
N ASP A 55 0.66 5.11 -6.66
CA ASP A 55 0.86 6.35 -5.89
C ASP A 55 0.39 6.19 -4.43
N PRO A 56 1.31 5.89 -3.49
CA PRO A 56 0.97 5.70 -2.08
C PRO A 56 0.50 7.00 -1.42
N MET A 57 0.91 8.18 -1.92
CA MET A 57 0.46 9.47 -1.40
C MET A 57 -0.96 9.80 -1.85
N LYS A 58 -1.32 9.49 -3.09
CA LYS A 58 -2.71 9.60 -3.56
C LYS A 58 -3.62 8.67 -2.78
N LEU A 59 -3.21 7.41 -2.56
CA LEU A 59 -3.95 6.49 -1.71
C LEU A 59 -4.14 7.05 -0.29
N CYS A 60 -3.10 7.63 0.30
CA CYS A 60 -3.20 8.30 1.59
C CYS A 60 -4.28 9.38 1.56
N VAL A 61 -4.21 10.32 0.60
CA VAL A 61 -5.14 11.47 0.52
C VAL A 61 -6.58 11.00 0.39
N ASP A 62 -6.81 9.97 -0.43
CA ASP A 62 -8.14 9.41 -0.63
C ASP A 62 -8.70 8.74 0.63
N MET A 63 -7.84 8.23 1.53
CA MET A 63 -8.26 7.53 2.75
C MET A 63 -8.33 8.42 4.00
N TYR A 64 -7.40 9.38 4.15
CA TYR A 64 -7.20 10.15 5.38
C TYR A 64 -7.24 11.67 5.17
N GLY A 65 -7.40 12.12 3.93
CA GLY A 65 -7.42 13.54 3.57
C GLY A 65 -6.04 14.19 3.47
N LYS A 66 -6.00 15.32 2.76
CA LYS A 66 -4.75 16.04 2.43
C LYS A 66 -3.99 16.52 3.66
N GLU A 67 -4.68 16.96 4.70
CA GLU A 67 -4.04 17.48 5.91
C GLU A 67 -3.21 16.41 6.62
N THR A 68 -3.79 15.24 6.86
CA THR A 68 -3.10 14.09 7.45
C THR A 68 -1.91 13.67 6.61
N CYS A 69 -2.12 13.52 5.31
CA CYS A 69 -1.10 13.02 4.39
C CYS A 69 0.05 14.00 4.18
N SER A 70 -0.14 15.30 4.41
CA SER A 70 0.97 16.26 4.39
C SER A 70 2.05 15.93 5.44
N LYS A 71 1.68 15.29 6.56
CA LYS A 71 2.63 14.82 7.58
C LYS A 71 3.42 13.61 7.06
N PHE A 72 2.75 12.73 6.32
CA PHE A 72 3.35 11.52 5.76
C PHE A 72 4.34 11.89 4.65
N GLU A 73 3.95 12.84 3.78
CA GLU A 73 4.82 13.37 2.73
C GLU A 73 6.09 13.98 3.31
N LYS A 74 5.97 14.75 4.40
CA LYS A 74 7.13 15.33 5.09
C LYS A 74 8.03 14.26 5.72
N ALA A 75 7.43 13.25 6.37
CA ALA A 75 8.19 12.15 6.98
C ALA A 75 8.96 11.31 5.93
N CYS A 76 8.41 11.20 4.73
CA CYS A 76 8.96 10.39 3.64
C CYS A 76 9.60 11.19 2.51
N ALA A 77 9.86 12.48 2.73
CA ALA A 77 10.27 13.42 1.68
C ALA A 77 11.51 12.95 0.91
N ASP A 78 12.52 12.42 1.59
CA ASP A 78 13.75 11.94 0.97
C ASP A 78 13.50 10.75 0.02
N LYS A 79 12.58 9.86 0.41
CA LYS A 79 12.22 8.68 -0.39
C LYS A 79 11.30 9.05 -1.55
N LEU A 80 10.34 9.93 -1.32
CA LEU A 80 9.39 10.39 -2.34
C LEU A 80 10.05 11.32 -3.38
N SER A 81 11.03 12.12 -2.97
CA SER A 81 11.73 13.05 -3.86
C SER A 81 12.67 12.35 -4.83
N ALA A 82 13.28 11.22 -4.41
CA ALA A 82 14.09 10.39 -5.30
C ALA A 82 13.26 9.81 -6.47
N GLU A 83 11.98 9.54 -6.24
CA GLU A 83 11.07 9.01 -7.27
C GLU A 83 10.62 10.07 -8.28
N LYS A 84 10.42 11.33 -7.84
CA LYS A 84 10.06 12.45 -8.74
C LYS A 84 11.10 12.68 -9.85
N VAL A 85 12.34 12.23 -9.65
CA VAL A 85 13.43 12.33 -10.62
C VAL A 85 13.40 11.18 -11.65
N ASN A 86 12.87 10.01 -11.30
CA ASN A 86 13.00 8.79 -12.11
C ASN A 86 11.90 8.57 -13.16
N SER A 87 10.81 9.36 -13.17
CA SER A 87 9.75 9.40 -14.22
C SER A 87 9.05 8.07 -14.60
N ALA A 88 9.43 6.93 -13.99
CA ALA A 88 8.71 5.68 -14.10
C ALA A 88 7.44 5.80 -13.25
N GLY A 89 6.26 5.58 -13.85
CA GLY A 89 4.95 5.80 -13.22
C GLY A 89 4.60 4.89 -12.03
N SER A 90 5.58 4.40 -11.27
CA SER A 90 5.41 3.59 -10.05
C SER A 90 6.47 3.96 -9.02
N PHE A 91 6.09 4.05 -7.75
CA PHE A 91 7.00 4.38 -6.65
C PHE A 91 7.89 3.18 -6.29
N SER A 92 9.14 3.46 -5.88
CA SER A 92 10.02 2.45 -5.27
C SER A 92 9.40 1.82 -4.03
N SER A 93 9.84 0.59 -3.75
CA SER A 93 9.39 -0.14 -2.57
C SER A 93 9.70 0.60 -1.27
N GLU A 94 10.79 1.35 -1.23
CA GLU A 94 11.26 2.15 -0.10
C GLU A 94 10.34 3.36 0.15
N ALA A 95 9.85 4.00 -0.91
CA ALA A 95 8.86 5.06 -0.80
C ALA A 95 7.51 4.51 -0.32
N ILE A 96 7.07 3.38 -0.88
CA ILE A 96 5.85 2.68 -0.46
C ILE A 96 5.93 2.28 1.02
N ASP A 97 7.02 1.63 1.44
CA ASP A 97 7.24 1.18 2.81
C ASP A 97 7.26 2.36 3.79
N CYS A 98 7.87 3.48 3.40
CA CYS A 98 7.90 4.67 4.25
C CYS A 98 6.49 5.21 4.51
N VAL A 99 5.69 5.39 3.45
CA VAL A 99 4.32 5.90 3.59
C VAL A 99 3.45 4.89 4.35
N LEU A 100 3.61 3.60 4.08
CA LEU A 100 2.93 2.51 4.83
C LEU A 100 3.21 2.55 6.33
N ALA A 101 4.45 2.83 6.73
CA ALA A 101 4.82 2.94 8.14
C ALA A 101 4.02 4.05 8.84
N GLN A 102 3.68 5.13 8.13
CA GLN A 102 2.91 6.23 8.70
C GLN A 102 1.43 5.88 8.96
N PHE A 103 0.85 4.93 8.22
CA PHE A 103 -0.51 4.46 8.50
C PHE A 103 -0.61 3.63 9.79
N ASN A 104 0.53 3.17 10.33
CA ASN A 104 0.60 2.35 11.53
C ASN A 104 1.28 3.08 12.71
N ALA A 105 1.63 4.35 12.55
CA ALA A 105 2.27 5.21 13.55
C ALA A 105 1.23 5.93 14.42
#